data_AF-A0A6P0T872-F1
#
_entry.id   AF-A0A6P0T872-F1
#
_cell.length_a   1.000
_cell.length_b   1.000
_cell.length_c   1.000
_cell.angle_alpha   90.00
_cell.angle_beta   90.00
_cell.angle_gamma   90.00
#
_symmetry.space_group_name_H-M   'P 1'
#
loop_
_entity.id
_entity.type
_entity.pdbx_description
1 polymer ?
#
loop_
_entity_poly.entity_id
_entity_poly.type
_entity_poly.pdbx_seq_one_letter_code
_entity_poly.pdbx_strand_id
1 'polypeptide(L)' 'SAKNYWEYRAVVKIDGKRQPMAVYNCRDRIRTVKKTGKVVPFDLQGVGCLICQLLYR' A
#
# COMPACT_ATOMS: atom_id res chain seq x y z
N SER A 1 -13.72 11.29 14.49
CA SER A 1 -13.48 11.04 13.05
C SER A 1 -12.08 10.51 12.88
N ALA A 2 -11.93 9.21 12.58
CA ALA A 2 -10.60 8.62 12.35
C ALA A 2 -10.08 9.14 11.01
N LYS A 3 -9.10 10.07 11.05
CA LYS A 3 -8.59 10.78 9.86
C LYS A 3 -8.09 9.85 8.73
N ASN A 4 -7.73 8.60 9.04
CA ASN A 4 -6.97 7.72 8.14
C ASN A 4 -7.55 6.30 7.99
N TYR A 5 -8.86 6.10 8.04
CA TYR A 5 -9.49 4.76 7.88
C TYR A 5 -9.20 4.03 6.55
N TRP A 6 -8.46 4.67 5.65
CA TRP A 6 -8.21 4.31 4.26
C TRP A 6 -6.71 4.18 3.94
N GLU A 7 -5.84 4.44 4.94
CA GLU A 7 -4.40 4.29 4.84
C GLU A 7 -3.92 3.05 5.60
N TYR A 8 -3.27 2.14 4.87
CA TYR A 8 -2.75 0.90 5.43
C TYR A 8 -1.23 0.89 5.39
N ARG A 9 -0.59 0.47 6.48
CA ARG A 9 0.86 0.33 6.56
C ARG A 9 1.22 -1.14 6.47
N ALA A 10 1.95 -1.52 5.42
CA ALA A 10 2.33 -2.92 5.22
C ALA A 10 3.79 -3.07 4.80
N VAL A 11 4.37 -4.18 5.24
CA VAL A 11 5.64 -4.72 4.75
C VAL A 11 5.31 -6.04 4.09
N VAL A 12 5.57 -6.14 2.79
CA VAL A 12 5.24 -7.33 1.99
C VAL A 12 6.52 -8.04 1.54
N LYS A 13 6.42 -9.36 1.32
CA LYS A 13 7.50 -10.17 0.75
C LYS A 13 7.04 -10.62 -0.63
N ILE A 14 7.74 -10.20 -1.68
CA ILE A 14 7.43 -10.52 -3.08
C ILE A 14 8.59 -11.36 -3.61
N ASP A 15 8.31 -12.55 -4.15
CA ASP A 15 9.33 -13.49 -4.66
C ASP A 15 10.47 -13.73 -3.68
N GLY A 16 10.13 -13.93 -2.41
CA GLY A 16 11.11 -14.15 -1.35
C GLY A 16 11.84 -12.87 -0.87
N LYS A 17 11.70 -11.74 -1.56
CA LYS A 17 12.38 -10.47 -1.24
C LYS A 17 11.49 -9.55 -0.41
N ARG A 18 11.97 -9.18 0.78
CA ARG A 18 11.28 -8.24 1.68
C ARG A 18 11.29 -6.84 1.06
N GLN A 19 10.11 -6.31 0.79
CA GLN A 19 9.95 -4.97 0.25
C GLN A 19 10.10 -3.93 1.37
N PRO A 20 10.57 -2.71 1.05
CA PRO A 20 10.53 -1.61 2.01
C PRO A 20 9.10 -1.32 2.45
N MET A 21 8.95 -0.87 3.69
CA MET A 21 7.64 -0.47 4.23
C MET A 21 6.98 0.56 3.32
N ALA A 22 5.70 0.36 3.03
CA ALA A 22 4.91 1.29 2.25
C ALA A 22 3.60 1.63 2.96
N VAL A 23 3.13 2.85 2.73
CA VAL A 23 1.78 3.29 3.06
C VAL A 23 0.93 3.14 1.82
N TYR A 24 -0.18 2.45 1.93
CA TYR A 24 -1.13 2.19 0.86
C TYR A 24 -2.37 3.03 1.12
N ASN A 25 -2.66 3.95 0.20
CA ASN A 25 -3.85 4.78 0.23
C ASN A 25 -4.84 4.19 -0.79
N CYS A 26 -5.90 3.58 -0.27
CA CYS A 26 -6.88 2.86 -1.09
C CYS A 26 -7.85 3.77 -1.85
N ARG A 27 -8.05 5.00 -1.37
CA ARG A 27 -8.95 5.97 -2.00
C ARG A 27 -8.33 6.54 -3.27
N ASP A 28 -7.07 7.00 -3.16
CA ASP A 28 -6.33 7.58 -4.28
C ASP A 28 -5.61 6.50 -5.09
N ARG A 29 -5.62 5.24 -4.62
CA ARG A 29 -4.93 4.10 -5.23
C ARG A 29 -3.45 4.36 -5.48
N ILE A 30 -2.77 4.91 -4.47
CA ILE A 30 -1.33 5.20 -4.47
C ILE A 30 -0.64 4.50 -3.31
N ARG A 31 0.63 4.14 -3.50
CA ARG A 31 1.51 3.72 -2.41
C ARG A 31 2.69 4.67 -2.27
N THR A 32 3.08 4.92 -1.02
CA THR A 32 4.25 5.73 -0.68
C THR A 32 5.29 4.85 -0.01
N VAL A 33 6.44 4.68 -0.65
CA VAL A 33 7.56 3.91 -0.10
C VAL A 33 8.22 4.72 1.02
N LYS A 34 8.14 4.28 2.27
CA LYS A 34 8.64 5.05 3.43
C LYS A 34 10.14 5.29 3.40
N LYS A 35 10.92 4.36 2.85
CA LYS A 35 12.39 4.48 2.76
C LYS A 35 12.83 5.64 1.86
N THR A 36 12.08 5.92 0.78
CA THR A 36 12.48 6.89 -0.25
C THR A 36 11.52 8.07 -0.36
N GLY A 37 10.36 8.01 0.28
CA GLY A 37 9.27 8.98 0.06
C GLY A 37 8.60 8.86 -1.30
N LYS A 38 9.00 7.91 -2.16
CA LYS A 38 8.49 7.80 -3.53
C LYS A 38 7.02 7.40 -3.52
N VAL A 39 6.19 8.22 -4.15
CA VAL A 39 4.78 7.92 -4.43
C VAL A 39 4.70 7.19 -5.76
N VAL A 40 4.00 6.05 -5.78
CA VAL A 40 3.82 5.21 -6.95
C VAL A 40 2.34 4.86 -7.06
N PRO A 41 1.68 5.06 -8.22
CA PRO A 41 0.32 4.61 -8.41
C PRO A 41 0.23 3.08 -8.30
N PHE A 42 -0.94 2.57 -7.94
CA PHE A 42 -1.19 1.14 -7.94
C PHE A 42 -1.12 0.60 -9.37
N ASP A 43 -0.46 -0.53 -9.50
CA ASP A 43 -0.61 -1.38 -10.67
C ASP A 43 -1.98 -2.08 -10.61
N LEU A 44 -2.64 -2.24 -11.76
CA LEU A 44 -3.98 -2.85 -11.86
C LEU A 44 -4.04 -4.26 -11.27
N GLN A 45 -2.93 -5.01 -11.28
CA GLN A 45 -2.80 -6.33 -10.66
C GLN A 45 -1.78 -6.32 -9.52
N GLY A 46 -1.41 -5.14 -9.04
CA GLY A 46 -0.40 -4.96 -8.02
C GLY A 46 -0.89 -5.26 -6.61
N VAL A 47 0.09 -5.48 -5.72
CA VAL A 47 -0.12 -5.72 -4.28
C VAL A 47 -0.97 -4.64 -3.60
N GLY A 48 -0.97 -3.40 -4.11
CA GLY A 48 -1.82 -2.34 -3.56
C GLY A 48 -3.31 -2.62 -3.70
N CYS A 49 -3.74 -3.19 -4.82
CA CYS A 49 -5.13 -3.58 -5.04
C CYS A 49 -5.55 -4.69 -4.08
N LEU A 50 -4.72 -5.73 -3.95
CA LEU A 50 -4.94 -6.85 -3.01
C LEU A 50 -5.05 -6.39 -1.56
N ILE A 51 -4.14 -5.54 -1.09
CA ILE A 51 -4.15 -5.02 0.29
C ILE A 51 -5.45 -4.27 0.56
N CYS A 52 -5.89 -3.43 -0.39
CA CYS A 52 -7.12 -2.69 -0.25
C CYS A 52 -8.33 -3.60 -0.25
N GLN A 53 -8.41 -4.61 -1.11
CA GLN A 53 -9.52 -5.58 -1.08
C GLN A 53 -9.56 -6.42 0.20
N LEU A 54 -8.40 -6.75 0.78
CA LEU A 54 -8.32 -7.57 2.00
C LEU A 54 -8.65 -6.79 3.27
N LEU A 55 -8.23 -5.52 3.35
CA LEU A 55 -8.29 -4.73 4.58
C LEU A 55 -9.38 -3.64 4.57
N TYR A 56 -9.94 -3.32 3.40
CA TYR A 56 -11.06 -2.40 3.25
C TYR A 56 -12.37 -3.21 3.19
N ARG A 57 -12.82 -3.66 4.36
CA ARG A 57 -14.09 -4.37 4.55
C ARG A 57 -14.99 -3.61 5.51
#